data_AF-A0A7S3L110-F1
#
_entry.id   AF-A0A7S3L110-F1
#
_cell.length_a   1.000
_cell.length_b   1.000
_cell.length_c   1.000
_cell.angle_alpha   90.00
_cell.angle_beta   90.00
_cell.angle_gamma   90.00
#
_symmetry.space_group_name_H-M   'P 1'
#
loop_
_entity.id
_entity.type
_entity.pdbx_description
1 polymer ?
#
loop_
_entity_poly.entity_id
_entity_poly.type
_entity_poly.pdbx_seq_one_letter_code
_entity_poly.pdbx_strand_id
1 'polypeptide(L)'
;RQSARFPSTLLLKKESSPLRLYHTSSSLGFPFPPTLLNKNNNKRTMQIFIKTLTGRKQAFNFEPENQVLAIKQALQEKEGIQVDQIKLIFSGKQLADNNTLESYNIAAGATIHMVLQLRGGH
;
A
#
# COMPACT_ATOMS: atom_id res chain seq x y z
N ARG A 1 14.25 0.59 -61.34
CA ARG A 1 13.24 0.81 -60.27
C ARG A 1 12.92 -0.57 -59.69
N GLN A 2 13.37 -1.05 -58.52
CA GLN A 2 14.02 -0.54 -57.31
C GLN A 2 14.97 -1.68 -56.83
N SER A 3 16.27 -1.45 -56.68
CA SER A 3 17.04 -1.21 -55.44
C SER A 3 16.95 -2.30 -54.35
N ALA A 4 18.14 -2.78 -53.97
CA ALA A 4 18.45 -3.85 -53.02
C ALA A 4 18.34 -3.44 -51.54
N ARG A 5 18.15 -4.42 -50.64
CA ARG A 5 18.78 -4.47 -49.29
C ARG A 5 18.44 -5.77 -48.53
N PHE A 6 19.46 -6.56 -48.21
CA PHE A 6 19.56 -7.36 -46.99
C PHE A 6 20.57 -6.65 -46.05
N PRO A 7 20.85 -7.09 -44.81
CA PRO A 7 20.03 -7.62 -43.70
C PRO A 7 20.34 -6.85 -42.36
N SER A 8 19.96 -7.40 -41.19
CA SER A 8 20.31 -7.00 -39.78
C SER A 8 19.22 -6.17 -39.06
N THR A 9 18.84 -6.33 -37.78
CA THR A 9 19.27 -7.11 -36.60
C THR A 9 18.26 -6.86 -35.46
N LEU A 10 18.38 -7.62 -34.34
CA LEU A 10 17.70 -7.57 -33.02
C LEU A 10 16.42 -8.44 -32.90
N LEU A 11 16.41 -9.64 -32.31
CA LEU A 11 16.99 -10.19 -31.07
C LEU A 11 16.24 -9.79 -29.77
N LEU A 12 15.25 -10.60 -29.35
CA LEU A 12 14.95 -10.91 -27.94
C LEU A 12 14.04 -12.16 -27.89
N LYS A 13 14.63 -13.36 -27.85
CA LYS A 13 14.93 -14.16 -26.64
C LYS A 13 13.73 -14.94 -26.11
N LYS A 14 13.66 -16.19 -26.58
CA LYS A 14 13.46 -17.40 -25.77
C LYS A 14 12.14 -17.42 -24.97
N GLU A 15 11.05 -17.83 -25.61
CA GLU A 15 9.97 -18.52 -24.92
C GLU A 15 10.53 -19.83 -24.35
N SER A 16 10.90 -19.77 -23.08
CA SER A 16 11.29 -20.91 -22.27
C SER A 16 10.63 -20.72 -20.92
N SER A 17 9.40 -21.20 -20.79
CA SER A 17 8.84 -21.56 -19.49
C SER A 17 7.89 -22.73 -19.71
N PRO A 18 8.26 -23.94 -19.26
CA PRO A 18 7.59 -25.18 -19.61
C PRO A 18 6.23 -25.29 -18.93
N LEU A 19 5.22 -25.74 -19.68
CA LEU A 19 4.00 -26.31 -19.15
C LEU A 19 4.39 -27.48 -18.22
N ARG A 20 4.44 -27.24 -16.91
CA ARG A 20 4.65 -28.32 -15.93
C ARG A 20 3.37 -29.15 -15.91
N LEU A 21 3.36 -30.24 -16.68
CA LEU A 21 2.44 -31.37 -16.55
C LEU A 21 2.32 -31.72 -15.07
N TYR A 22 1.16 -31.56 -14.44
CA TYR A 22 0.94 -32.06 -13.08
C TYR A 22 1.11 -33.59 -13.11
N HIS A 23 2.08 -34.14 -12.39
CA HIS A 23 2.06 -35.55 -12.03
C HIS A 23 1.28 -35.63 -10.72
N THR A 24 0.06 -36.17 -10.80
CA THR A 24 -0.77 -36.47 -9.64
C THR A 24 -0.22 -37.72 -8.97
N SER A 25 0.51 -37.55 -7.89
CA SER A 25 0.69 -38.62 -6.91
C SER A 25 0.55 -38.04 -5.51
N SER A 26 -0.62 -38.31 -4.93
CA SER A 26 -0.85 -38.55 -3.51
C SER A 26 -0.68 -37.42 -2.48
N SER A 27 -1.76 -37.27 -1.71
CA SER A 27 -1.82 -36.90 -0.29
C SER A 27 -2.15 -35.43 0.06
N LEU A 28 -3.44 -35.23 0.36
CA LEU A 28 -4.00 -34.30 1.36
C LEU A 28 -3.36 -32.91 1.49
N GLY A 29 -3.95 -31.94 0.80
CA GLY A 29 -3.76 -30.53 1.08
C GLY A 29 -4.65 -29.70 0.17
N PHE A 30 -5.61 -29.00 0.76
CA PHE A 30 -6.58 -28.14 0.08
C PHE A 30 -5.88 -27.15 -0.88
N PRO A 31 -6.40 -26.96 -2.10
CA PRO A 31 -5.81 -26.04 -3.06
C PRO A 31 -6.15 -24.61 -2.63
N PHE A 32 -5.18 -23.87 -2.09
CA PHE A 32 -5.27 -22.41 -2.07
C PHE A 32 -4.83 -21.91 -3.46
N PRO A 33 -5.73 -21.34 -4.28
CA PRO A 33 -5.32 -20.67 -5.49
C PRO A 33 -4.45 -19.46 -5.09
N PRO A 34 -3.29 -19.20 -5.74
CA PRO A 34 -2.67 -17.90 -5.63
C PRO A 34 -3.64 -16.88 -6.25
N THR A 35 -4.29 -16.08 -5.40
CA THR A 35 -5.14 -14.99 -5.84
C THR A 35 -4.34 -14.13 -6.82
N LEU A 36 -4.84 -14.01 -8.04
CA LEU A 36 -4.35 -13.04 -9.00
C LEU A 36 -4.60 -11.66 -8.40
N LEU A 37 -3.58 -11.08 -7.75
CA LEU A 37 -3.53 -9.65 -7.52
C LEU A 37 -3.27 -9.01 -8.88
N ASN A 38 -4.34 -8.94 -9.68
CA ASN A 38 -4.42 -8.08 -10.84
C ASN A 38 -4.31 -6.64 -10.35
N LYS A 39 -3.08 -6.17 -10.15
CA LYS A 39 -2.76 -4.80 -9.80
C LYS A 39 -2.90 -3.95 -11.05
N ASN A 40 -4.16 -3.78 -11.47
CA ASN A 40 -4.55 -2.73 -12.40
C ASN A 40 -4.10 -1.40 -11.76
N ASN A 41 -3.00 -0.86 -12.26
CA ASN A 41 -2.33 0.34 -11.78
C ASN A 41 -3.11 1.63 -12.10
N ASN A 42 -4.42 1.66 -11.82
CA ASN A 42 -5.13 2.91 -11.63
C ASN A 42 -4.88 3.32 -10.17
N LYS A 43 -3.67 3.85 -9.90
CA LYS A 43 -3.28 4.33 -8.58
C LYS A 43 -4.26 5.41 -8.12
N ARG A 44 -5.32 5.03 -7.41
CA ARG A 44 -6.24 5.95 -6.72
C ARG A 44 -5.57 6.43 -5.44
N THR A 45 -4.40 7.05 -5.58
CA THR A 45 -3.74 7.70 -4.45
C THR A 45 -4.57 8.91 -4.07
N MET A 46 -5.09 8.92 -2.86
CA MET A 46 -5.75 10.07 -2.27
C MET A 46 -4.77 10.83 -1.39
N GLN A 47 -4.87 12.16 -1.42
CA GLN A 47 -4.10 13.01 -0.53
C GLN A 47 -4.91 13.22 0.75
N ILE A 48 -4.33 12.93 1.91
CA ILE A 48 -4.94 13.21 3.21
C ILE A 48 -4.03 14.17 3.97
N PHE A 49 -4.63 14.92 4.90
CA PHE A 49 -3.91 15.84 5.74
C PHE A 49 -3.86 15.34 7.16
N ILE A 50 -2.67 15.33 7.76
CA ILE A 50 -2.49 14.96 9.16
C ILE A 50 -2.06 16.21 9.91
N LYS A 51 -2.85 16.60 10.90
CA LYS A 51 -2.53 17.68 11.81
C LYS A 51 -1.81 17.08 13.03
N THR A 52 -0.54 17.39 13.17
CA THR A 52 0.25 17.00 14.35
C THR A 52 -0.08 17.90 15.54
N LEU A 53 0.35 17.50 16.74
CA LEU A 53 0.13 18.27 17.98
C LEU A 53 0.81 19.64 17.97
N THR A 54 1.87 19.81 17.19
CA THR A 54 2.53 21.11 17.00
C THR A 54 1.68 22.08 16.14
N GLY A 55 0.50 21.65 15.71
CA GLY A 55 -0.40 22.40 14.86
C GLY A 55 -0.01 22.39 13.38
N ARG A 56 1.09 21.71 13.02
CA ARG A 56 1.54 21.57 11.63
C ARG A 56 0.67 20.57 10.89
N LYS A 57 0.25 20.94 9.68
CA LYS A 57 -0.55 20.10 8.80
C LYS A 57 0.34 19.56 7.69
N GLN A 58 0.52 18.24 7.64
CA GLN A 58 1.33 17.58 6.63
C GLN A 58 0.45 16.78 5.68
N ALA A 59 0.71 16.92 4.38
CA ALA A 59 0.00 16.18 3.35
C ALA A 59 0.70 14.84 3.10
N PHE A 60 -0.08 13.76 3.06
CA PHE A 60 0.40 12.43 2.74
C PHE A 60 -0.47 11.80 1.66
N ASN A 61 0.16 10.97 0.83
CA ASN A 61 -0.50 10.30 -0.27
C ASN A 61 -0.65 8.83 0.10
N PHE A 62 -1.87 8.37 0.28
CA PHE A 62 -2.19 6.99 0.63
C PHE A 62 -3.25 6.42 -0.31
N GLU A 63 -3.34 5.10 -0.40
CA GLU A 63 -4.42 4.42 -1.12
C GLU A 63 -5.58 4.14 -0.14
N PRO A 64 -6.86 4.15 -0.59
CA PRO A 64 -8.01 3.88 0.28
C PRO A 64 -7.98 2.49 0.91
N GLU A 65 -7.34 1.54 0.23
CA GLU A 65 -7.12 0.17 0.69
C GLU A 65 -6.00 0.07 1.74
N ASN A 66 -5.19 1.12 1.91
CA ASN A 66 -4.14 1.12 2.93
C ASN A 66 -4.76 1.14 4.34
N GLN A 67 -4.04 0.49 5.25
CA GLN A 67 -4.38 0.47 6.66
C GLN A 67 -3.94 1.76 7.35
N VAL A 68 -4.64 2.10 8.44
CA VAL A 68 -4.26 3.20 9.34
C VAL A 68 -2.85 2.99 9.91
N LEU A 69 -2.41 1.74 10.07
CA LEU A 69 -1.04 1.41 10.49
C LEU A 69 0.03 2.04 9.58
N ALA A 70 -0.17 2.04 8.26
CA ALA A 70 0.76 2.62 7.30
C ALA A 70 0.93 4.13 7.51
N ILE A 71 -0.14 4.82 7.93
CA ILE A 71 -0.10 6.24 8.28
C ILE A 71 0.78 6.45 9.52
N LYS A 72 0.57 5.65 10.56
CA LYS A 72 1.36 5.75 11.79
C LYS A 72 2.85 5.47 11.53
N GLN A 73 3.18 4.52 10.66
CA GLN A 73 4.55 4.25 10.23
C GLN A 73 5.17 5.45 9.50
N ALA A 74 4.44 6.06 8.57
CA ALA A 74 4.91 7.26 7.88
C ALA A 74 5.16 8.43 8.86
N LEU A 75 4.30 8.58 9.87
CA LEU A 75 4.50 9.56 10.95
C LEU A 75 5.68 9.23 11.84
N GLN A 76 5.90 7.96 12.17
CA GLN A 76 7.08 7.52 12.93
C GLN A 76 8.37 7.89 12.22
N GLU A 77 8.45 7.69 10.90
CA GLU A 77 9.64 8.07 10.12
C GLU A 77 9.85 9.59 10.09
N LYS A 78 8.77 10.40 10.09
CA LYS A 78 8.87 11.86 9.99
C LYS A 78 9.12 12.55 11.33
N GLU A 79 8.40 12.16 12.37
CA GLU A 79 8.47 12.79 13.69
C GLU A 79 9.32 11.99 14.68
N GLY A 80 9.71 10.75 14.37
CA GLY A 80 10.48 9.88 15.27
C GLY A 80 9.68 9.28 16.42
N ILE A 81 8.35 9.38 16.38
CA ILE A 81 7.45 8.95 17.46
C ILE A 81 7.06 7.49 17.25
N GLN A 82 7.06 6.68 18.32
CA GLN A 82 6.65 5.28 18.22
C GLN A 82 5.16 5.14 17.81
N VAL A 83 4.87 4.21 16.90
CA VAL A 83 3.52 3.92 16.38
C VAL A 83 2.47 3.67 17.49
N ASP A 84 2.88 3.04 18.59
CA ASP A 84 2.03 2.78 19.75
C ASP A 84 1.61 4.06 20.50
N GLN A 85 2.48 5.06 20.52
CA GLN A 85 2.19 6.37 21.12
C GLN A 85 1.35 7.26 20.20
N ILE A 86 1.21 6.91 18.93
CA ILE A 86 0.47 7.69 17.95
C ILE A 86 -1.00 7.25 17.94
N LYS A 87 -1.88 8.17 18.35
CA LYS A 87 -3.33 8.04 18.17
C LYS A 87 -3.80 8.95 17.06
N LEU A 88 -4.58 8.39 16.14
CA LEU A 88 -5.19 9.13 15.05
C LEU A 88 -6.69 9.25 15.32
N ILE A 89 -7.21 10.47 15.22
CA ILE A 89 -8.61 10.79 15.49
C ILE A 89 -9.20 11.46 14.25
N PHE A 90 -10.30 10.91 13.75
CA PHE A 90 -11.03 11.42 12.61
C PHE A 90 -12.53 11.45 12.91
N SER A 91 -13.18 12.58 12.65
CA SER A 91 -14.62 12.77 12.93
C SER A 91 -15.02 12.40 14.37
N GLY A 92 -14.16 12.70 15.34
CA GLY A 92 -14.36 12.37 16.76
C GLY A 92 -14.17 10.88 17.11
N LYS A 93 -13.82 10.02 16.16
CA LYS A 93 -13.54 8.59 16.38
C LYS A 93 -12.05 8.30 16.29
N GLN A 94 -11.54 7.49 17.20
CA GLN A 94 -10.17 7.01 17.13
C GLN A 94 -10.06 5.95 16.03
N LEU A 95 -9.09 6.12 15.15
CA LEU A 95 -8.78 5.17 14.10
C LEU A 95 -7.96 4.01 14.70
N ALA A 96 -8.51 2.80 14.59
CA ALA A 96 -7.80 1.56 14.87
C ALA A 96 -6.86 1.20 13.70
N ASP A 97 -5.66 0.68 14.03
CA ASP A 97 -4.64 0.20 13.08
C ASP A 97 -5.14 -0.94 12.19
N ASN A 98 -6.04 -1.78 12.71
CA ASN A 98 -6.62 -2.93 12.00
C ASN A 98 -7.63 -2.56 10.90
N ASN A 99 -8.00 -1.28 10.79
CA ASN A 99 -9.00 -0.81 9.83
C ASN A 99 -8.34 -0.05 8.66
N THR A 100 -9.00 -0.13 7.49
CA THR A 100 -8.60 0.59 6.27
C THR A 100 -9.18 2.00 6.24
N LEU A 101 -8.59 2.88 5.42
CA LEU A 101 -9.06 4.26 5.28
C LEU A 101 -10.45 4.34 4.64
N GLU A 102 -10.73 3.43 3.70
CA GLU A 102 -12.05 3.30 3.06
C GLU A 102 -13.15 2.94 4.07
N SER A 103 -12.87 2.06 5.03
CA SER A 103 -13.82 1.68 6.10
C SER A 103 -14.27 2.88 6.93
N TYR A 104 -13.38 3.85 7.15
CA TYR A 104 -13.70 5.10 7.86
C TYR A 104 -14.26 6.21 6.96
N ASN A 105 -14.50 5.93 5.68
CA ASN A 105 -14.96 6.92 4.70
C ASN A 105 -14.00 8.12 4.61
N ILE A 106 -12.69 7.88 4.76
CA ILE A 106 -11.68 8.93 4.65
C ILE A 106 -11.47 9.23 3.16
N ALA A 107 -11.92 10.41 2.74
CA ALA A 107 -11.77 10.89 1.36
C ALA A 107 -10.48 11.68 1.16
N ALA A 108 -10.15 11.95 -0.11
CA ALA A 108 -9.11 12.91 -0.46
C ALA A 108 -9.44 14.29 0.14
N GLY A 109 -8.46 14.93 0.76
CA GLY A 109 -8.60 16.20 1.48
C GLY A 109 -9.06 16.06 2.93
N ALA A 110 -9.35 14.85 3.41
CA ALA A 110 -9.69 14.62 4.81
C ALA A 110 -8.58 15.06 5.75
N THR A 111 -8.96 15.62 6.91
CA THR A 111 -8.02 16.07 7.94
C THR A 111 -8.13 15.16 9.16
N ILE A 112 -7.05 14.45 9.45
CA ILE A 112 -6.90 13.55 10.60
C ILE A 112 -6.10 14.28 11.67
N HIS A 113 -6.59 14.25 12.91
CA HIS A 113 -5.88 14.81 14.04
C HIS A 113 -5.00 13.74 14.67
N MET A 114 -3.71 14.00 14.78
CA MET A 114 -2.76 13.14 15.47
C MET A 114 -2.58 13.64 16.89
N VAL A 115 -2.65 12.73 17.85
CA VAL A 115 -2.40 12.98 19.28
C VAL A 115 -1.37 11.98 19.81
N LEU A 116 -0.56 12.43 20.76
CA LEU A 116 0.41 11.64 21.48
C LEU A 116 -0.24 11.04 22.72
N GLN A 117 -0.08 9.73 22.89
CA GLN A 117 -0.28 9.08 24.17
C GLN A 117 1.08 8.97 24.87
N LEU A 118 1.31 9.85 25.83
CA LEU A 118 2.47 9.75 26.70
C LEU A 118 2.28 8.52 27.60
N ARG A 119 3.13 7.49 27.43
CA ARG A 119 3.32 6.49 28.49
C ARG A 119 4.25 7.14 29.51
N GLY A 120 3.71 7.49 30.67
CA GLY A 120 4.51 8.04 31.76
C GLY A 120 5.50 6.99 32.29
N GLY A 121 6.79 7.34 32.27
CA GLY A 121 7.80 6.77 33.16
C GLY A 121 8.84 5.85 32.53
N HIS A 122 10.02 6.41 32.22
CA HIS A 122 11.31 5.80 32.55
C HIS A 122 12.30 6.91 32.96
#